data_AF-A0A6G2UZ54-F1
#
_entry.id   AF-A0A6G2UZ54-F1
#
_cell.length_a   1.000
_cell.length_b   1.000
_cell.length_c   1.000
_cell.angle_alpha   90.00
_cell.angle_beta   90.00
_cell.angle_gamma   90.00
#
_symmetry.space_group_name_H-M   'P 1'
#
loop_
_entity.id
_entity.type
_entity.pdbx_description
1 polymer ?
#
loop_
_entity_poly.entity_id
_entity_poly.type
_entity_poly.pdbx_seq_one_letter_code
_entity_poly.pdbx_strand_id
1 'polypeptide(L)'
;MPGVAEAGDHFGGSVRLLDINKDGKADLAAGAPDEDLDAVADGGAVWSLRGASSGLTATGSFAFNPVDLGAPVLKVRFGLDLANDNGPNIG
;
A
#
# COMPACT_ATOMS: atom_id res chain seq x y z
N MET A 1 3.94 2.21 -11.30
CA MET A 1 2.59 2.51 -10.76
C MET A 1 1.78 1.26 -11.03
N PRO A 2 1.06 0.71 -10.02
CA PRO A 2 0.08 -0.36 -10.23
C PRO A 2 -0.92 0.00 -11.34
N GLY A 3 -1.69 -0.98 -11.80
CA GLY A 3 -2.55 -0.89 -12.96
C GLY A 3 -3.67 0.15 -12.84
N VAL A 4 -4.57 0.13 -13.82
CA VAL A 4 -5.79 0.93 -13.74
C VAL A 4 -6.66 0.33 -12.65
N ALA A 5 -7.20 1.17 -11.76
CA ALA A 5 -8.13 0.69 -10.74
C ALA A 5 -9.36 0.01 -11.39
N GLU A 6 -9.56 -1.24 -11.06
CA GLU A 6 -10.58 -2.14 -11.59
C GLU A 6 -11.54 -2.59 -10.49
N ALA A 7 -12.74 -3.03 -10.92
CA ALA A 7 -13.74 -3.55 -10.00
C ALA A 7 -13.32 -4.96 -9.56
N GLY A 8 -12.72 -5.07 -8.38
CA GLY A 8 -12.25 -6.35 -7.85
C GLY A 8 -10.96 -6.25 -7.06
N ASP A 9 -10.17 -5.19 -7.26
CA ASP A 9 -8.83 -5.05 -6.67
C ASP A 9 -8.85 -4.87 -5.13
N HIS A 10 -10.03 -4.54 -4.60
CA HIS A 10 -10.28 -4.27 -3.20
C HIS A 10 -9.35 -3.18 -2.63
N PHE A 11 -9.18 -2.07 -3.35
CA PHE A 11 -8.49 -0.89 -2.80
C PHE A 11 -9.12 -0.46 -1.47
N GLY A 12 -8.27 -0.29 -0.45
CA GLY A 12 -8.70 -0.04 0.92
C GLY A 12 -9.14 -1.30 1.69
N GLY A 13 -8.93 -2.49 1.12
CA GLY A 13 -9.21 -3.78 1.76
C GLY A 13 -8.42 -4.00 3.04
N SER A 14 -7.26 -3.34 3.17
CA SER A 14 -6.63 -3.08 4.46
C SER A 14 -6.03 -1.67 4.49
N VAL A 15 -5.96 -1.08 5.68
CA VAL A 15 -5.41 0.27 5.90
C VAL A 15 -4.58 0.33 7.18
N ARG A 16 -3.56 1.19 7.19
CA ARG A 16 -2.82 1.55 8.41
C ARG A 16 -2.51 3.03 8.43
N LEU A 17 -2.63 3.62 9.62
CA LEU A 17 -2.26 5.00 9.91
C LEU A 17 -1.02 5.02 10.81
N LEU A 18 0.04 5.67 10.35
CA LEU A 18 1.29 5.86 11.10
C LEU A 18 1.98 7.14 10.64
N ASP A 19 2.60 7.89 11.54
CA ASP A 19 3.46 9.03 11.19
C ASP A 19 4.85 8.49 10.76
N ILE A 20 4.97 8.12 9.48
CA ILE A 20 6.15 7.40 8.96
C ILE A 20 7.35 8.34 8.87
N ASN A 21 7.12 9.61 8.54
CA ASN A 21 8.16 10.60 8.36
C ASN A 21 8.37 11.53 9.57
N LYS A 22 7.65 11.30 10.67
CA LYS A 22 7.80 11.99 11.96
C LYS A 22 7.53 13.51 11.89
N ASP A 23 6.53 13.95 11.11
CA ASP A 23 6.11 15.36 11.09
C ASP A 23 4.88 15.66 11.98
N GLY A 24 4.48 14.70 12.82
CA GLY A 24 3.37 14.84 13.76
C GLY A 24 2.00 14.61 13.13
N LYS A 25 1.94 14.07 11.91
CA LYS A 25 0.69 13.77 11.19
C LYS A 25 0.69 12.32 10.75
N ALA A 26 -0.43 11.63 10.92
CA ALA A 26 -0.54 10.25 10.45
C ALA A 26 -0.58 10.21 8.91
N ASP A 27 0.30 9.42 8.32
CA ASP A 27 0.25 9.01 6.92
C ASP A 27 -0.68 7.80 6.76
N LEU A 28 -1.21 7.61 5.56
CA LEU A 28 -2.04 6.46 5.19
C LEU A 28 -1.26 5.49 4.31
N ALA A 29 -1.26 4.21 4.70
CA ALA A 29 -1.04 3.09 3.80
C ALA A 29 -2.40 2.42 3.49
N ALA A 30 -2.69 2.19 2.21
CA ALA A 30 -3.90 1.51 1.75
C ALA A 30 -3.53 0.37 0.80
N GLY A 31 -3.98 -0.85 1.11
CA GLY A 31 -3.75 -2.03 0.29
C GLY A 31 -4.89 -2.29 -0.70
N ALA A 32 -4.55 -2.79 -1.88
CA ALA A 32 -5.45 -3.42 -2.83
C ALA A 32 -4.94 -4.85 -3.06
N PRO A 33 -5.31 -5.81 -2.20
CA PRO A 33 -4.71 -7.15 -2.21
C PRO A 33 -5.02 -7.97 -3.46
N ASP A 34 -6.06 -7.61 -4.19
CA ASP A 34 -6.50 -8.31 -5.40
C ASP A 34 -6.17 -7.54 -6.68
N GLU A 35 -5.29 -6.55 -6.59
CA GLU A 35 -4.72 -5.86 -7.75
C GLU A 35 -3.94 -6.85 -8.63
N ASP A 36 -4.24 -6.86 -9.93
CA ASP A 36 -3.52 -7.64 -10.92
C ASP A 36 -2.19 -6.98 -11.32
N LEU A 37 -1.12 -7.80 -11.40
CA LEU A 37 0.22 -7.37 -11.79
C LEU A 37 0.62 -8.05 -13.11
N ASP A 38 0.32 -7.42 -14.25
CA ASP A 38 0.51 -7.96 -15.60
C ASP A 38 -0.05 -9.40 -15.74
N ALA A 39 0.83 -10.41 -15.74
CA ALA A 39 0.47 -11.83 -15.89
C ALA A 39 0.11 -12.52 -14.56
N VAL A 40 0.11 -11.78 -13.44
CA VAL A 40 -0.11 -12.30 -12.09
C VAL A 40 -1.43 -11.77 -11.55
N ALA A 41 -2.42 -12.65 -11.50
CA ALA A 41 -3.68 -12.36 -10.85
C ALA A 41 -3.50 -12.22 -9.32
N ASP A 42 -4.19 -11.26 -8.71
CA ASP A 42 -4.20 -10.99 -7.26
C ASP A 42 -2.78 -10.84 -6.66
N GLY A 43 -1.89 -10.15 -7.39
CA GLY A 43 -0.53 -9.89 -6.93
C GLY A 43 -0.49 -8.88 -5.78
N GLY A 44 -1.42 -7.92 -5.82
CA GLY A 44 -1.66 -6.91 -4.81
C GLY A 44 -0.72 -5.70 -4.90
N ALA A 45 -1.15 -4.59 -4.34
CA ALA A 45 -0.38 -3.35 -4.27
C ALA A 45 -0.70 -2.52 -3.02
N VAL A 46 0.19 -1.61 -2.65
CA VAL A 46 0.02 -0.67 -1.54
C VAL A 46 0.26 0.76 -2.01
N TRP A 47 -0.63 1.67 -1.64
CA TRP A 47 -0.50 3.11 -1.82
C TRP A 47 -0.11 3.77 -0.49
N SER A 48 0.81 4.73 -0.58
CA SER A 48 1.23 5.59 0.53
C SER A 48 0.83 7.03 0.25
N LEU A 49 0.03 7.61 1.14
CA LEU A 49 -0.42 9.00 1.09
C LEU A 49 0.02 9.72 2.36
N ARG A 50 0.44 10.98 2.22
CA ARG A 50 0.99 11.74 3.34
C ARG A 50 -0.08 12.44 4.15
N GLY A 51 0.13 12.51 5.46
CA GLY A 51 -0.63 13.37 6.35
C GLY A 51 -0.28 14.85 6.14
N ALA A 52 -1.28 15.71 6.06
CA ALA A 52 -1.14 17.16 6.02
C ALA A 52 -2.10 17.81 7.04
N SER A 53 -1.91 19.11 7.30
CA SER A 53 -2.78 19.85 8.24
C SER A 53 -4.24 19.89 7.81
N SER A 54 -4.51 19.72 6.51
CA SER A 54 -5.84 19.63 5.91
C SER A 54 -6.37 18.19 5.77
N GLY A 55 -5.69 17.19 6.34
CA GLY A 55 -5.98 15.77 6.12
C GLY A 55 -4.98 15.12 5.17
N LEU A 56 -5.36 14.02 4.50
CA LEU A 56 -4.47 13.32 3.58
C LEU A 56 -4.21 14.14 2.30
N THR A 57 -3.02 14.00 1.74
CA THR A 57 -2.67 14.57 0.44
C THR A 57 -2.12 13.50 -0.51
N ALA A 58 -2.47 13.64 -1.80
CA ALA A 58 -1.87 12.87 -2.88
C ALA A 58 -0.55 13.49 -3.37
N THR A 59 -0.18 14.69 -2.91
CA THR A 59 1.11 15.28 -3.25
C THR A 59 2.23 14.41 -2.70
N GLY A 60 3.06 13.88 -3.60
CA GLY A 60 4.14 12.97 -3.23
C GLY A 60 3.67 11.57 -2.83
N SER A 61 2.41 11.20 -3.08
CA SER A 61 1.97 9.82 -2.91
C SER A 61 2.67 8.92 -3.91
N PHE A 62 2.93 7.68 -3.49
CA PHE A 62 3.47 6.65 -4.36
C PHE A 62 2.77 5.32 -4.07
N ALA A 63 2.91 4.39 -5.00
CA ALA A 63 2.41 3.05 -4.85
C ALA A 63 3.49 2.05 -5.26
N PHE A 64 3.46 0.88 -4.62
CA PHE A 64 4.44 -0.18 -4.84
C PHE A 64 3.79 -1.55 -4.69
N ASN A 65 4.35 -2.52 -5.38
CA ASN A 65 3.93 -3.91 -5.36
C ASN A 65 5.17 -4.84 -5.21
N PRO A 66 4.99 -6.17 -5.12
CA PRO A 66 6.11 -7.10 -5.01
C PRO A 66 7.13 -7.02 -6.15
N VAL A 67 6.72 -6.66 -7.38
CA VAL A 67 7.62 -6.48 -8.53
C VAL A 67 8.58 -5.32 -8.27
N ASP A 68 8.06 -4.18 -7.80
CA ASP A 68 8.86 -3.00 -7.48
C ASP A 68 9.92 -3.28 -6.39
N LEU A 69 9.65 -4.26 -5.53
CA LEU A 69 10.56 -4.69 -4.44
C LEU A 69 11.48 -5.86 -4.83
N GLY A 70 11.33 -6.42 -6.03
CA GLY A 70 12.02 -7.65 -6.44
C GLY A 70 11.62 -8.89 -5.62
N ALA A 71 10.44 -8.87 -4.99
CA ALA A 71 9.91 -9.95 -4.19
C ALA A 71 9.16 -10.98 -5.08
N PRO A 72 8.99 -12.24 -4.60
CA PRO A 72 8.15 -13.22 -5.28
C PRO A 72 6.70 -12.72 -5.47
N VAL A 73 6.13 -12.95 -6.65
CA VAL A 73 4.84 -12.37 -7.06
C VAL A 73 3.65 -13.34 -7.02
N LEU A 74 3.87 -14.65 -6.94
CA LEU A 74 2.79 -15.64 -7.09
C LEU A 74 1.79 -15.64 -5.91
N LYS A 75 0.60 -15.06 -6.15
CA LYS A 75 -0.57 -15.06 -5.24
C LYS A 75 -0.27 -14.58 -3.81
N VAL A 76 0.60 -13.57 -3.70
CA VAL A 76 1.03 -13.05 -2.39
C VAL A 76 0.01 -12.08 -1.78
N ARG A 77 -0.97 -11.60 -2.55
CA ARG A 77 -2.00 -10.63 -2.11
C ARG A 77 -1.38 -9.49 -1.31
N PHE A 78 -0.39 -8.84 -1.92
CA PHE A 78 0.41 -7.83 -1.24
C PHE A 78 -0.47 -6.70 -0.70
N GLY A 79 -0.26 -6.33 0.57
CA GLY A 79 -1.13 -5.36 1.26
C GLY A 79 -2.43 -5.94 1.82
N LEU A 80 -2.59 -7.26 1.93
CA LEU A 80 -3.78 -7.89 2.53
C LEU A 80 -3.96 -7.59 4.03
N ASP A 81 -2.87 -7.50 4.79
CA ASP A 81 -2.93 -7.20 6.23
C ASP A 81 -1.90 -6.12 6.59
N LEU A 82 -2.32 -4.86 6.49
CA LEU A 82 -1.54 -3.73 6.98
C LEU A 82 -1.71 -3.49 8.48
N ALA A 83 -2.79 -3.99 9.10
CA ALA A 83 -3.15 -3.65 10.48
C ALA A 83 -2.22 -4.30 11.52
N ASN A 84 -1.67 -5.47 11.20
CA ASN A 84 -0.78 -6.23 12.09
C ASN A 84 0.72 -6.06 11.79
N ASP A 85 1.08 -5.31 10.75
CA ASP A 85 2.48 -5.04 10.43
C ASP A 85 3.03 -3.93 11.36
N ASN A 86 3.90 -4.27 12.31
CA ASN A 86 4.54 -3.28 13.18
C ASN A 86 5.73 -2.56 12.52
N GLY A 87 6.01 -2.83 11.24
CA GLY A 87 7.26 -2.47 10.60
C GLY A 87 8.43 -3.32 11.15
N PRO A 88 9.63 -3.22 10.55
CA PRO A 88 10.80 -3.87 11.12
C PRO A 88 11.09 -3.26 12.50
N ASN A 89 11.25 -4.10 13.52
CA ASN A 89 11.75 -3.74 14.84
C ASN A 89 13.23 -3.31 14.72
N ILE A 90 13.49 -2.14 14.16
CA ILE A 90 14.82 -1.53 14.16
C ILE A 90 14.96 -0.67 15.43
N GLY A 91 15.31 -1.35 16.51
CA GLY A 91 15.77 -0.71 17.76
C GLY A 91 17.10 0.01 17.57
#